data_AF-A0AAW9I393-F1
#
_entry.id   AF-A0AAW9I393-F1
#
_cell.length_a   1.000
_cell.length_b   1.000
_cell.length_c   1.000
_cell.angle_alpha   90.00
_cell.angle_beta   90.00
_cell.angle_gamma   90.00
#
_symmetry.space_group_name_H-M   'P 1'
#
loop_
_entity.id
_entity.type
_entity.pdbx_description
1 polymer ?
#
loop_
_entity_poly.entity_id
_entity_poly.type
_entity_poly.pdbx_seq_one_letter_code
_entity_poly.pdbx_strand_id
1 'polypeptide(L)'
;EEDEAVDVKIPKIAITTIGSEHGEKNVIEGALKSIKSNISVTTIGSESAEGLKHVKTNCEKEAHELMENLLDSKKVDGAVTMHYPFPIGVSTVGRVITPEKGREMFIATTTGTSSADRVEGMVKNAIYGIITAKACGIKNPTVGIANVDGARQVEIALKALKEKGYDINFAQSDRADGGVVMRGNDLMTASADVM
;
A
#
# COMPACT_ATOMS: atom_id res chain seq x y z
N GLU A 1 26.94 28.30 -12.45
CA GLU A 1 25.92 27.25 -12.46
C GLU A 1 26.55 26.08 -11.74
N GLU A 2 26.33 25.98 -10.43
CA GLU A 2 26.77 24.83 -9.65
C GLU A 2 25.83 23.68 -9.99
N ASP A 3 26.38 22.59 -10.51
CA ASP A 3 25.67 21.32 -10.66
C ASP A 3 25.17 20.89 -9.28
N GLU A 4 23.90 21.18 -8.98
CA GLU A 4 23.18 20.52 -7.90
C GLU A 4 23.09 19.04 -8.27
N ALA A 5 24.10 18.27 -7.86
CA ALA A 5 24.06 16.82 -7.87
C ALA A 5 22.88 16.40 -6.98
N VAL A 6 21.73 16.13 -7.60
CA VAL A 6 20.57 15.58 -6.92
C VAL A 6 21.00 14.24 -6.34
N ASP A 7 21.10 14.15 -5.01
CA ASP A 7 21.43 12.92 -4.31
C ASP A 7 20.22 11.97 -4.41
N VAL A 8 20.15 11.23 -5.53
CA VAL A 8 19.06 10.29 -5.78
C VAL A 8 19.25 9.09 -4.86
N LYS A 9 18.54 9.10 -3.72
CA LYS A 9 18.52 7.96 -2.81
C LYS A 9 17.96 6.72 -3.54
N ILE A 10 18.82 5.74 -3.77
CA ILE A 10 18.43 4.42 -4.30
C ILE A 10 17.71 3.64 -3.18
N PRO A 11 16.41 3.32 -3.32
CA PRO A 11 15.69 2.54 -2.32
C PRO A 11 16.31 1.15 -2.17
N LYS A 12 16.56 0.72 -0.93
CA LYS A 12 17.04 -0.61 -0.60
C LYS A 12 15.87 -1.46 -0.14
N ILE A 13 15.53 -2.52 -0.88
CA ILE A 13 14.35 -3.34 -0.62
C ILE A 13 14.77 -4.78 -0.32
N ALA A 14 14.32 -5.34 0.80
CA ALA A 14 14.39 -6.76 1.06
C ALA A 14 13.22 -7.49 0.40
N ILE A 15 13.42 -8.71 -0.08
CA ILE A 15 12.33 -9.56 -0.56
C ILE A 15 12.50 -11.00 -0.09
N THR A 16 11.50 -11.53 0.61
CA THR A 16 11.47 -12.96 0.92
C THR A 16 10.98 -13.74 -0.30
N THR A 17 11.68 -14.81 -0.66
CA THR A 17 11.36 -15.61 -1.86
C THR A 17 10.58 -16.88 -1.51
N ILE A 18 10.87 -17.48 -0.35
CA ILE A 18 10.17 -18.65 0.18
C ILE A 18 8.71 -18.31 0.48
N GLY A 19 7.80 -19.24 0.22
CA GLY A 19 6.37 -19.08 0.43
C GLY A 19 5.64 -18.43 -0.76
N SER A 20 6.33 -18.12 -1.86
CA SER A 20 5.63 -17.66 -3.07
C SER A 20 4.75 -18.76 -3.68
N GLU A 21 3.47 -18.45 -3.93
CA GLU A 21 2.52 -19.34 -4.62
C GLU A 21 2.94 -19.68 -6.07
N HIS A 22 3.86 -18.90 -6.64
CA HIS A 22 4.44 -19.14 -7.98
C HIS A 22 5.90 -19.61 -7.93
N GLY A 23 6.42 -19.92 -6.73
CA GLY A 23 7.79 -20.39 -6.51
C GLY A 23 8.84 -19.27 -6.47
N GLU A 24 9.99 -19.57 -5.85
CA GLU A 24 11.06 -18.59 -5.60
C GLU A 24 11.60 -17.95 -6.88
N LYS A 25 11.70 -18.73 -7.97
CA LYS A 25 12.18 -18.24 -9.28
C LYS A 25 11.36 -17.08 -9.81
N ASN A 26 10.03 -17.12 -9.65
CA ASN A 26 9.15 -16.04 -10.08
C ASN A 26 9.46 -14.74 -9.32
N VAL A 27 9.71 -14.84 -8.01
CA VAL A 27 10.09 -13.68 -7.17
C VAL A 27 11.46 -13.14 -7.58
N ILE A 28 12.43 -14.02 -7.81
CA ILE A 28 13.79 -13.67 -8.24
C ILE A 28 13.77 -12.97 -9.60
N GLU A 29 12.98 -13.45 -10.56
CA GLU A 29 12.80 -12.79 -11.86
C GLU A 29 12.23 -11.36 -11.71
N GLY A 30 11.26 -11.17 -10.81
CA GLY A 30 10.73 -9.85 -10.46
C GLY A 30 11.79 -8.95 -9.85
N ALA A 31 12.60 -9.47 -8.92
CA ALA A 31 13.71 -8.77 -8.29
C ALA A 31 14.79 -8.36 -9.32
N LEU A 32 15.13 -9.21 -10.28
CA LEU A 32 16.07 -8.86 -11.35
C LEU A 32 15.53 -7.76 -12.27
N LYS A 33 14.23 -7.79 -12.58
CA LYS A 33 13.58 -6.76 -13.40
C LYS A 33 13.56 -5.40 -12.70
N SER A 34 13.39 -5.36 -11.38
CA SER A 34 13.28 -4.11 -10.63
C SER A 34 14.61 -3.36 -10.49
N ILE A 35 15.76 -4.02 -10.63
CA ILE A 35 17.09 -3.36 -10.67
C ILE A 35 17.14 -2.28 -11.75
N LYS A 36 16.46 -2.49 -12.88
CA LYS A 36 16.38 -1.52 -13.99
C LYS A 36 15.66 -0.21 -13.61
N SER A 37 14.92 -0.21 -12.50
CA SER A 37 14.18 0.94 -11.97
C SER A 37 14.93 1.67 -10.84
N ASN A 38 16.26 1.53 -10.76
CA ASN A 38 17.11 2.12 -9.71
C ASN A 38 16.70 1.70 -8.28
N ILE A 39 16.39 0.41 -8.09
CA ILE A 39 16.10 -0.18 -6.77
C ILE A 39 17.20 -1.20 -6.44
N SER A 40 17.75 -1.14 -5.22
CA SER A 40 18.71 -2.13 -4.71
C SER A 40 17.94 -3.24 -3.99
N VAL A 41 17.89 -4.45 -4.57
CA VAL A 41 17.16 -5.57 -3.97
C VAL A 41 18.07 -6.55 -3.24
N THR A 42 17.63 -7.01 -2.05
CA THR A 42 18.23 -8.12 -1.29
C THR A 42 17.22 -9.24 -1.18
N THR A 43 17.46 -10.38 -1.82
CA THR A 43 16.60 -11.56 -1.69
C THR A 43 16.93 -12.36 -0.43
N ILE A 44 15.92 -12.97 0.19
CA ILE A 44 16.04 -13.81 1.37
C ILE A 44 15.30 -15.12 1.11
N GLY A 45 16.04 -16.22 0.99
CA GLY A 45 15.47 -17.54 0.71
C GLY A 45 16.48 -18.55 0.22
N SER A 46 16.02 -19.61 -0.45
CA SER A 46 16.86 -20.79 -0.71
C SER A 46 17.66 -20.67 -2.02
N GLU A 47 17.10 -19.94 -2.99
CA GLU A 47 17.68 -19.73 -4.31
C GLU A 47 18.28 -18.32 -4.45
N SER A 48 19.44 -18.24 -5.11
CA SER A 48 20.13 -16.98 -5.44
C SER A 48 20.22 -16.78 -6.94
N ALA A 49 20.33 -15.52 -7.39
CA ALA A 49 20.66 -15.21 -8.78
C ALA A 49 21.77 -14.14 -8.86
N GLU A 50 22.54 -14.21 -9.94
CA GLU A 50 23.58 -13.22 -10.23
C GLU A 50 22.98 -11.82 -10.39
N GLY A 51 23.65 -10.80 -9.84
CA GLY A 51 23.17 -9.42 -9.85
C GLY A 51 22.29 -9.02 -8.67
N LEU A 52 21.89 -9.96 -7.80
CA LEU A 52 21.14 -9.68 -6.57
C LEU A 52 22.01 -9.89 -5.32
N LYS A 53 21.81 -9.04 -4.31
CA LYS A 53 22.25 -9.37 -2.95
C LYS A 53 21.37 -10.49 -2.43
N HIS A 54 21.94 -11.44 -1.71
CA HIS A 54 21.21 -12.61 -1.26
C HIS A 54 21.58 -13.00 0.17
N VAL A 55 20.57 -13.30 0.99
CA VAL A 55 20.69 -13.88 2.31
C VAL A 55 20.07 -15.27 2.26
N LYS A 56 20.92 -16.30 2.39
CA LYS A 56 20.49 -17.69 2.24
C LYS A 56 19.76 -18.17 3.49
N THR A 57 18.58 -18.76 3.31
CA THR A 57 17.87 -19.55 4.32
C THR A 57 16.98 -20.56 3.60
N ASN A 58 16.64 -21.68 4.24
CA ASN A 58 15.68 -22.64 3.72
C ASN A 58 14.40 -22.69 4.58
N CYS A 59 14.22 -21.73 5.48
CA CYS A 59 13.11 -21.68 6.43
C CYS A 59 12.36 -20.35 6.29
N GLU A 60 11.04 -20.42 6.10
CA GLU A 60 10.19 -19.24 5.96
C GLU A 60 10.22 -18.35 7.22
N LYS A 61 10.16 -18.96 8.41
CA LYS A 61 10.24 -18.22 9.69
C LYS A 61 11.55 -17.44 9.81
N GLU A 62 12.66 -18.10 9.49
CA GLU A 62 13.99 -17.46 9.52
C GLU A 62 14.08 -16.34 8.46
N ALA A 63 13.47 -16.51 7.29
CA ALA A 63 13.41 -15.47 6.27
C ALA A 63 12.69 -14.21 6.78
N HIS A 64 11.59 -14.35 7.53
CA HIS A 64 10.90 -13.22 8.17
C HIS A 64 11.78 -12.56 9.24
N GLU A 65 12.42 -13.32 10.12
CA GLU A 65 13.33 -12.78 11.16
C GLU A 65 14.53 -12.03 10.53
N LEU A 66 15.13 -12.58 9.47
CA LEU A 66 16.21 -11.92 8.74
C LEU A 66 15.74 -10.63 8.06
N MET A 67 14.54 -10.63 7.49
CA MET A 67 13.92 -9.43 6.91
C MET A 67 13.71 -8.33 7.97
N GLU A 68 13.13 -8.68 9.12
CA GLU A 68 12.93 -7.75 10.25
C GLU A 68 14.25 -7.17 10.74
N ASN A 69 15.26 -8.01 10.94
CA ASN A 69 16.60 -7.56 11.33
C ASN A 69 17.21 -6.56 10.32
N LEU A 70 16.98 -6.75 9.02
CA LEU A 70 17.44 -5.81 7.99
C LEU A 70 16.69 -4.47 8.04
N LEU A 71 15.40 -4.49 8.36
CA LEU A 71 14.58 -3.29 8.55
C LEU A 71 15.01 -2.53 9.82
N ASP A 72 15.10 -3.22 10.95
CA ASP A 72 15.46 -2.63 12.26
C ASP A 72 16.86 -2.03 12.26
N SER A 73 17.80 -2.70 11.58
CA SER A 73 19.16 -2.18 11.39
C SER A 73 19.27 -1.11 10.31
N LYS A 74 18.16 -0.71 9.67
CA LYS A 74 18.10 0.28 8.57
C LYS A 74 19.01 -0.07 7.39
N LYS A 75 19.32 -1.35 7.20
CA LYS A 75 20.07 -1.85 6.05
C LYS A 75 19.21 -1.84 4.79
N VAL A 76 17.90 -1.97 4.95
CA VAL A 76 16.89 -1.78 3.91
C VAL A 76 15.87 -0.72 4.34
N ASP A 77 15.28 -0.03 3.36
CA ASP A 77 14.26 1.00 3.54
C ASP A 77 12.83 0.41 3.57
N GLY A 78 12.65 -0.80 3.04
CA GLY A 78 11.36 -1.48 2.97
C GLY A 78 11.51 -2.95 2.62
N ALA A 79 10.41 -3.69 2.66
CA ALA A 79 10.39 -5.11 2.35
C ALA A 79 9.14 -5.54 1.58
N VAL A 80 9.31 -6.58 0.77
CA VAL A 80 8.23 -7.33 0.12
C VAL A 80 8.29 -8.75 0.67
N THR A 81 7.17 -9.27 1.17
CA THR A 81 7.15 -10.58 1.81
C THR A 81 5.84 -11.32 1.58
N MET A 82 5.92 -12.64 1.59
CA MET A 82 4.79 -13.56 1.43
C MET A 82 4.35 -14.06 2.80
N HIS A 83 3.04 -14.31 2.95
CA HIS A 83 2.41 -14.91 4.14
C HIS A 83 2.84 -14.29 5.49
N TYR A 84 3.18 -13.00 5.49
CA TYR A 84 3.61 -12.32 6.70
C TYR A 84 2.39 -11.82 7.50
N PRO A 85 2.16 -12.34 8.72
CA PRO A 85 1.03 -11.91 9.53
C PRO A 85 1.27 -10.52 10.10
N PHE A 86 0.22 -9.69 10.11
CA PHE A 86 0.28 -8.35 10.71
C PHE A 86 -0.57 -8.29 11.98
N PRO A 87 -0.15 -7.52 13.01
CA PRO A 87 -0.94 -7.33 14.22
C PRO A 87 -2.19 -6.47 13.94
N ILE A 88 -3.14 -6.49 14.89
CA ILE A 88 -4.28 -5.56 14.87
C ILE A 88 -3.74 -4.11 14.90
N GLY A 89 -4.33 -3.26 14.08
CA GLY A 89 -3.88 -1.90 13.80
C GLY A 89 -3.24 -1.74 12.42
N VAL A 90 -2.89 -2.85 11.76
CA VAL A 90 -2.22 -2.86 10.45
C VAL A 90 -3.15 -3.41 9.37
N SER A 91 -3.20 -2.70 8.26
CA SER A 91 -3.89 -3.12 7.03
C SER A 91 -3.14 -2.67 5.78
N THR A 92 -3.37 -3.36 4.68
CA THR A 92 -2.74 -3.09 3.38
C THR A 92 -3.62 -2.17 2.54
N VAL A 93 -3.06 -1.09 2.00
CA VAL A 93 -3.73 -0.25 1.00
C VAL A 93 -3.45 -0.83 -0.39
N GLY A 94 -4.49 -1.17 -1.14
CA GLY A 94 -4.37 -1.73 -2.48
C GLY A 94 -4.40 -0.64 -3.54
N ARG A 95 -3.47 -0.64 -4.50
CA ARG A 95 -3.56 0.19 -5.70
C ARG A 95 -4.17 -0.63 -6.83
N VAL A 96 -5.26 -0.15 -7.42
CA VAL A 96 -5.98 -0.82 -8.50
C VAL A 96 -6.09 0.07 -9.74
N ILE A 97 -6.17 -0.55 -10.91
CA ILE A 97 -6.58 0.11 -12.14
C ILE A 97 -8.05 -0.20 -12.36
N THR A 98 -8.89 0.82 -12.40
CA THR A 98 -10.33 0.63 -12.53
C THR A 98 -10.68 0.16 -13.93
N PRO A 99 -11.58 -0.83 -14.05
CA PRO A 99 -11.82 -1.53 -15.32
C PRO A 99 -12.55 -0.67 -16.36
N GLU A 100 -13.38 0.30 -15.94
CA GLU A 100 -14.15 1.11 -16.89
C GLU A 100 -13.34 2.25 -17.49
N LYS A 101 -12.63 3.01 -16.65
CA LYS A 101 -11.89 4.21 -17.08
C LYS A 101 -10.38 4.02 -17.15
N GLY A 102 -9.85 2.86 -16.74
CA GLY A 102 -8.41 2.59 -16.72
C GLY A 102 -7.64 3.50 -15.76
N ARG A 103 -8.30 4.03 -14.73
CA ARG A 103 -7.72 5.02 -13.81
C ARG A 103 -7.17 4.34 -12.57
N GLU A 104 -6.04 4.84 -12.07
CA GLU A 104 -5.54 4.42 -10.76
C GLU A 104 -6.50 4.88 -9.65
N MET A 105 -6.73 3.99 -8.69
CA MET A 105 -7.47 4.26 -7.45
C MET A 105 -6.83 3.45 -6.33
N PHE A 106 -6.88 3.97 -5.11
CA PHE A 106 -6.46 3.28 -3.90
C PHE A 106 -7.69 2.72 -3.17
N ILE A 107 -7.71 1.41 -2.98
CA ILE A 107 -8.61 0.76 -2.03
C ILE A 107 -7.96 0.90 -0.65
N ALA A 108 -8.57 1.71 0.21
CA ALA A 108 -8.05 2.11 1.51
C ALA A 108 -7.60 0.93 2.35
N THR A 109 -8.31 -0.21 2.29
CA THR A 109 -7.80 -1.48 2.80
C THR A 109 -8.26 -2.69 2.03
N THR A 110 -7.35 -3.61 1.74
CA THR A 110 -7.65 -4.92 1.14
C THR A 110 -7.55 -6.08 2.14
N THR A 111 -6.46 -6.15 2.90
CA THR A 111 -6.21 -7.21 3.89
C THR A 111 -5.71 -6.63 5.22
N GLY A 112 -5.81 -7.40 6.30
CA GLY A 112 -5.44 -6.98 7.66
C GLY A 112 -6.61 -6.40 8.46
N THR A 113 -6.33 -5.94 9.68
CA THR A 113 -7.36 -5.52 10.65
C THR A 113 -6.93 -4.22 11.36
N SER A 114 -7.37 -3.06 10.88
CA SER A 114 -7.07 -1.75 11.49
C SER A 114 -7.71 -1.50 12.86
N SER A 115 -8.88 -2.11 13.12
CA SER A 115 -9.55 -2.13 14.43
C SER A 115 -10.50 -3.32 14.54
N ALA A 116 -10.81 -3.71 15.77
CA ALA A 116 -11.91 -4.62 16.07
C ALA A 116 -13.29 -3.96 15.87
N ASP A 117 -13.37 -2.63 15.99
CA ASP A 117 -14.58 -1.88 15.64
C ASP A 117 -14.57 -1.51 14.15
N ARG A 118 -15.70 -1.78 13.47
CA ARG A 118 -15.82 -1.55 12.03
C ARG A 118 -15.72 -0.08 11.65
N VAL A 119 -16.42 0.80 12.37
CA VAL A 119 -16.46 2.24 12.03
C VAL A 119 -15.11 2.87 12.31
N GLU A 120 -14.51 2.58 13.45
CA GLU A 120 -13.15 3.01 13.78
C GLU A 120 -12.14 2.49 12.74
N GLY A 121 -12.25 1.22 12.35
CA GLY A 121 -11.44 0.60 11.32
C GLY A 121 -11.55 1.36 10.00
N MET A 122 -12.76 1.60 9.51
CA MET A 122 -12.99 2.34 8.26
C MET A 122 -12.47 3.79 8.31
N VAL A 123 -12.57 4.47 9.45
CA VAL A 123 -11.97 5.80 9.64
C VAL A 123 -10.44 5.73 9.52
N LYS A 124 -9.79 4.80 10.23
CA LYS A 124 -8.33 4.59 10.12
C LYS A 124 -7.92 4.27 8.69
N ASN A 125 -8.69 3.41 8.02
CA ASN A 125 -8.45 3.00 6.64
C ASN A 125 -8.46 4.19 5.69
N ALA A 126 -9.45 5.08 5.79
CA ALA A 126 -9.49 6.30 4.99
C ALA A 126 -8.22 7.13 5.17
N ILE A 127 -7.71 7.27 6.41
CA ILE A 127 -6.45 7.97 6.69
C ILE A 127 -5.25 7.24 6.07
N TYR A 128 -5.17 5.91 6.18
CA TYR A 128 -4.10 5.11 5.56
C TYR A 128 -4.09 5.26 4.04
N GLY A 129 -5.27 5.28 3.41
CA GLY A 129 -5.44 5.53 1.98
C GLY A 129 -4.98 6.93 1.58
N ILE A 130 -5.36 7.97 2.33
CA ILE A 130 -4.89 9.36 2.10
C ILE A 130 -3.36 9.44 2.19
N ILE A 131 -2.76 8.84 3.23
CA ILE A 131 -1.30 8.82 3.42
C ILE A 131 -0.62 8.15 2.23
N THR A 132 -1.13 7.01 1.79
CA THR A 132 -0.57 6.23 0.67
C THR A 132 -0.70 7.00 -0.63
N ALA A 133 -1.86 7.56 -0.94
CA ALA A 133 -2.08 8.36 -2.15
C ALA A 133 -1.14 9.58 -2.19
N LYS A 134 -0.95 10.27 -1.05
CA LYS A 134 0.02 11.36 -0.92
C LYS A 134 1.46 10.90 -1.15
N ALA A 135 1.85 9.76 -0.57
CA ALA A 135 3.18 9.17 -0.78
C ALA A 135 3.41 8.76 -2.25
N CYS A 136 2.34 8.40 -2.96
CA CYS A 136 2.36 8.14 -4.40
C CYS A 136 2.25 9.40 -5.29
N GLY A 137 2.31 10.60 -4.71
CA GLY A 137 2.37 11.86 -5.44
C GLY A 137 1.04 12.57 -5.67
N ILE A 138 -0.09 12.02 -5.19
CA ILE A 138 -1.38 12.71 -5.24
C ILE A 138 -1.44 13.70 -4.08
N LYS A 139 -1.13 14.98 -4.34
CA LYS A 139 -1.01 16.03 -3.30
C LYS A 139 -2.26 16.17 -2.43
N ASN A 140 -3.42 16.18 -3.06
CA ASN A 140 -4.73 16.42 -2.45
C ASN A 140 -5.71 15.31 -2.84
N PRO A 141 -5.52 14.07 -2.36
CA PRO A 141 -6.33 12.95 -2.81
C PRO A 141 -7.76 13.10 -2.33
N THR A 142 -8.69 12.77 -3.21
CA THR A 142 -10.12 12.71 -2.92
C THR A 142 -10.50 11.37 -2.30
N VAL A 143 -11.45 11.40 -1.38
CA VAL A 143 -11.88 10.24 -0.58
C VAL A 143 -13.37 10.01 -0.77
N GLY A 144 -13.70 8.81 -1.25
CA GLY A 144 -15.04 8.23 -1.23
C GLY A 144 -15.20 7.25 -0.07
N ILE A 145 -16.44 6.89 0.25
CA ILE A 145 -16.75 5.86 1.26
C ILE A 145 -17.63 4.82 0.59
N ALA A 146 -17.14 3.59 0.45
CA ALA A 146 -17.97 2.49 -0.04
C ALA A 146 -19.22 2.33 0.84
N ASN A 147 -20.39 2.23 0.21
CA ASN A 147 -21.69 2.13 0.89
C ASN A 147 -21.92 0.72 1.48
N VAL A 148 -21.19 0.43 2.55
CA VAL A 148 -21.28 -0.77 3.38
C VAL A 148 -21.76 -0.40 4.79
N ASP A 149 -22.07 -1.38 5.65
CA ASP A 149 -22.54 -1.06 7.01
C ASP A 149 -21.52 -0.22 7.76
N GLY A 150 -21.98 0.85 8.40
CA GLY A 150 -21.13 1.82 9.09
C GLY A 150 -20.73 3.04 8.25
N ALA A 151 -20.95 3.04 6.93
CA ALA A 151 -20.51 4.12 6.03
C ALA A 151 -21.01 5.51 6.45
N ARG A 152 -22.23 5.63 7.00
CA ARG A 152 -22.77 6.91 7.46
C ARG A 152 -22.11 7.41 8.73
N GLN A 153 -21.80 6.51 9.65
CA GLN A 153 -21.06 6.83 10.87
C GLN A 153 -19.62 7.24 10.53
N VAL A 154 -19.00 6.58 9.55
CA VAL A 154 -17.69 6.94 9.01
C VAL A 154 -17.74 8.33 8.36
N GLU A 155 -18.74 8.62 7.53
CA GLU A 155 -18.96 9.94 6.93
C GLU A 155 -19.01 11.04 7.99
N ILE A 156 -19.79 10.83 9.06
CA ILE A 156 -19.90 11.79 10.18
C ILE A 156 -18.54 11.97 10.87
N ALA A 157 -17.84 10.88 11.18
CA ALA A 157 -16.54 10.93 11.85
C ALA A 157 -15.47 11.65 11.01
N LEU A 158 -15.39 11.35 9.71
CA LEU A 158 -14.44 12.00 8.80
C LEU A 158 -14.77 13.48 8.60
N LYS A 159 -16.05 13.86 8.52
CA LYS A 159 -16.44 15.28 8.48
C LYS A 159 -16.06 16.01 9.76
N ALA A 160 -16.25 15.39 10.92
CA ALA A 160 -15.82 15.96 12.20
C ALA A 160 -14.29 16.13 12.28
N LEU A 161 -13.51 15.21 11.70
CA LEU A 161 -12.05 15.38 11.58
C LEU A 161 -11.69 16.57 10.68
N LYS A 162 -12.39 16.72 9.55
CA LYS A 162 -12.23 17.86 8.65
C LYS A 162 -12.53 19.19 9.31
N GLU A 163 -13.65 19.27 10.02
CA GLU A 163 -14.06 20.47 10.77
C GLU A 163 -13.05 20.84 11.87
N LYS A 164 -12.35 19.85 12.42
CA LYS A 164 -11.27 20.02 13.41
C LYS A 164 -9.89 20.29 12.80
N GLY A 165 -9.81 20.46 11.48
CA GLY A 165 -8.60 20.90 10.79
C GLY A 165 -7.75 19.81 10.14
N TYR A 166 -8.20 18.55 10.12
CA TYR A 166 -7.54 17.52 9.32
C TYR A 166 -8.00 17.61 7.86
N ASP A 167 -7.11 17.96 6.94
CA ASP A 167 -7.49 18.20 5.55
C ASP A 167 -7.90 16.92 4.80
N ILE A 168 -9.20 16.81 4.49
CA ILE A 168 -9.82 15.73 3.72
C ILE A 168 -10.55 16.33 2.52
N ASN A 169 -10.23 15.89 1.32
CA ASN A 169 -11.00 16.21 0.12
C ASN A 169 -12.03 15.10 -0.10
N PHE A 170 -13.30 15.38 0.13
CA PHE A 170 -14.35 14.38 -0.15
C PHE A 170 -14.65 14.36 -1.63
N ALA A 171 -14.65 13.16 -2.20
CA ALA A 171 -15.08 12.93 -3.57
C ALA A 171 -16.61 13.05 -3.70
N GLN A 172 -17.09 13.14 -4.93
CA GLN A 172 -18.52 13.13 -5.25
C GLN A 172 -18.80 11.98 -6.21
N SER A 173 -19.84 11.19 -5.89
CA SER A 173 -20.27 10.09 -6.77
C SER A 173 -20.78 10.65 -8.10
N ASP A 174 -20.54 9.92 -9.19
CA ASP A 174 -21.00 10.28 -10.56
C ASP A 174 -22.54 10.16 -10.71
N ARG A 175 -23.23 9.64 -9.69
CA ARG A 175 -24.70 9.55 -9.65
C ARG A 175 -25.34 10.94 -9.54
N ALA A 176 -26.58 11.06 -10.04
CA ALA A 176 -27.32 12.32 -10.04
C ALA A 176 -27.55 12.94 -8.64
N ASP A 177 -27.65 12.11 -7.60
CA ASP A 177 -27.76 12.53 -6.20
C ASP A 177 -26.40 12.84 -5.54
N GLY A 178 -25.29 12.52 -6.21
CA GLY A 178 -23.93 12.75 -5.74
C GLY A 178 -23.60 12.08 -4.41
N GLY A 179 -22.78 12.79 -3.61
CA GLY A 179 -22.44 12.40 -2.25
C GLY A 179 -21.15 11.60 -2.12
N VAL A 180 -20.62 11.59 -0.89
CA VAL A 180 -19.36 10.92 -0.54
C VAL A 180 -19.53 9.41 -0.33
N VAL A 181 -20.75 8.97 -0.02
CA VAL A 181 -21.07 7.54 0.12
C VAL A 181 -21.36 6.96 -1.27
N MET A 182 -20.49 6.06 -1.70
CA MET A 182 -20.33 5.59 -3.08
C MET A 182 -20.73 4.14 -3.26
N ARG A 183 -21.12 3.77 -4.48
CA ARG A 183 -21.61 2.41 -4.82
C ARG A 183 -20.65 1.71 -5.79
N GLY A 184 -21.01 0.49 -6.21
CA GLY A 184 -20.19 -0.31 -7.12
C GLY A 184 -19.83 0.40 -8.43
N ASN A 185 -20.71 1.23 -9.00
CA ASN A 185 -20.40 2.02 -10.21
C ASN A 185 -19.25 3.02 -9.98
N ASP A 186 -19.15 3.61 -8.80
CA ASP A 186 -18.09 4.57 -8.47
C ASP A 186 -16.72 3.88 -8.33
N LEU A 187 -16.73 2.64 -7.81
CA LEU A 187 -15.55 1.77 -7.79
C LEU A 187 -15.05 1.43 -9.20
N MET A 188 -15.97 1.17 -10.14
CA MET A 188 -15.62 0.80 -11.52
C MET A 188 -15.09 1.98 -12.33
N THR A 189 -15.51 3.19 -11.99
CA THR A 189 -15.20 4.44 -12.71
C THR A 189 -14.06 5.26 -12.07
N ALA A 190 -13.59 4.90 -10.88
CA ALA A 190 -12.70 5.74 -10.06
C ALA A 190 -13.28 7.14 -9.79
N SER A 191 -14.47 7.22 -9.20
CA SER A 191 -15.06 8.51 -8.77
C SER A 191 -14.28 9.19 -7.63
N ALA A 192 -13.33 8.49 -7.00
CA ALA A 192 -12.44 8.99 -5.96
C ALA A 192 -11.01 8.46 -6.17
N ASP A 193 -10.01 9.16 -5.64
CA ASP A 193 -8.63 8.67 -5.61
C ASP A 193 -8.45 7.56 -4.57
N VAL A 194 -9.17 7.66 -3.45
CA VAL A 194 -9.19 6.69 -2.35
C VAL A 194 -10.62 6.27 -2.07
N MET A 195 -10.86 4.96 -1.97
CA MET A 195 -12.16 4.36 -1.63
C MET A 195 -12.08 3.44 -0.42
#